data_AF-A0A1W2H1D8-F1
#
_entry.id   AF-A0A1W2H1D8-F1
#
_cell.length_a   1.000
_cell.length_b   1.000
_cell.length_c   1.000
_cell.angle_alpha   90.00
_cell.angle_beta   90.00
_cell.angle_gamma   90.00
#
_symmetry.space_group_name_H-M   'P 1'
#
loop_
_entity.id
_entity.type
_entity.pdbx_description
1 polymer ?
#
loop_
_entity_poly.entity_id
_entity_poly.type
_entity_poly.pdbx_seq_one_letter_code
_entity_poly.pdbx_strand_id
1 'polypeptide(L)'
;MKTQKPFNHFKGIIYGISSDGRISRGQFEEMKLWCQAHKGLCQESPFKEFFDEVKSILDGGTVTSEELDEMKAILKKYESELSVSETVESRIQMLQGICYGILADEQINKYEIYVLKKWLEENKTMLGLSPFKEMHAILTDVMEDGQVDIKEEKELKKYFLEILKLEV
;
A
#
# COMPACT_ATOMS: atom_id res chain seq x y z
N MET A 1 14.29 11.87 -1.29
CA MET A 1 14.59 11.69 -2.75
C MET A 1 13.28 11.73 -3.53
N LYS A 2 13.22 12.29 -4.76
CA LYS A 2 11.94 12.41 -5.52
C LYS A 2 11.24 11.07 -5.79
N THR A 3 12.01 9.99 -5.90
CA THR A 3 11.53 8.63 -6.23
C THR A 3 11.17 7.79 -5.01
N GLN A 4 11.54 8.23 -3.80
CA GLN A 4 11.26 7.52 -2.55
C GLN A 4 9.77 7.44 -2.24
N LYS A 5 9.04 8.56 -2.39
CA LYS A 5 7.60 8.59 -2.17
C LYS A 5 6.83 7.63 -3.11
N PRO A 6 7.02 7.69 -4.44
CA PRO A 6 6.44 6.72 -5.37
C PRO A 6 6.76 5.26 -5.01
N PHE A 7 8.02 4.98 -4.65
CA PHE A 7 8.43 3.63 -4.26
C PHE A 7 7.72 3.15 -2.99
N ASN A 8 7.67 3.98 -1.95
CA ASN A 8 6.96 3.67 -0.70
C ASN A 8 5.46 3.52 -0.89
N HIS A 9 4.86 4.35 -1.76
CA HIS A 9 3.48 4.21 -2.19
C HIS A 9 3.23 2.84 -2.84
N PHE A 10 4.04 2.45 -3.82
CA PHE A 10 3.87 1.15 -4.48
C PHE A 10 4.08 -0.02 -3.51
N LYS A 11 5.09 0.06 -2.65
CA LYS A 11 5.33 -0.92 -1.58
C LYS A 11 4.10 -1.06 -0.68
N GLY A 12 3.47 0.05 -0.33
CA GLY A 12 2.22 0.06 0.44
C GLY A 12 1.07 -0.59 -0.32
N ILE A 13 0.89 -0.28 -1.61
CA ILE A 13 -0.14 -0.90 -2.46
C ILE A 13 0.02 -2.42 -2.43
N ILE A 14 1.21 -2.93 -2.74
CA ILE A 14 1.50 -4.38 -2.74
C ILE A 14 1.22 -5.01 -1.36
N TYR A 15 1.54 -4.33 -0.27
CA TYR A 15 1.27 -4.83 1.07
C TYR A 15 -0.24 -4.90 1.36
N GLY A 16 -1.02 -3.90 0.92
CA GLY A 16 -2.47 -3.84 1.13
C GLY A 16 -3.26 -4.88 0.31
N ILE A 17 -2.83 -5.17 -0.92
CA ILE A 17 -3.56 -6.04 -1.85
C ILE A 17 -3.19 -7.54 -1.74
N SER A 18 -2.06 -7.86 -1.11
CA SER A 18 -1.46 -9.20 -1.13
C SER A 18 -2.04 -10.17 -0.09
N SER A 19 -3.07 -9.82 0.67
CA SER A 19 -3.38 -10.51 1.94
C SER A 19 -3.84 -11.96 1.78
N ASP A 20 -4.50 -12.33 0.68
CA ASP A 20 -5.00 -13.68 0.40
C ASP A 20 -4.34 -14.34 -0.83
N GLY A 21 -3.35 -13.66 -1.43
CA GLY A 21 -2.67 -14.10 -2.64
C GLY A 21 -3.48 -13.97 -3.93
N ARG A 22 -4.62 -13.25 -3.90
CA ARG A 22 -5.46 -12.99 -5.08
C ARG A 22 -5.55 -11.50 -5.33
N ILE A 23 -5.16 -11.09 -6.52
CA ILE A 23 -5.30 -9.70 -6.96
C ILE A 23 -6.66 -9.54 -7.63
N SER A 24 -7.47 -8.63 -7.09
CA SER A 24 -8.73 -8.25 -7.70
C SER A 24 -8.52 -7.43 -8.96
N ARG A 25 -9.58 -7.22 -9.75
CA ARG A 25 -9.53 -6.30 -10.90
C ARG A 25 -9.27 -4.85 -10.46
N GLY A 26 -9.86 -4.41 -9.35
CA GLY A 26 -9.68 -3.05 -8.83
C GLY A 26 -8.24 -2.80 -8.42
N GLN A 27 -7.68 -3.73 -7.65
CA GLN A 27 -6.28 -3.70 -7.21
C GLN A 27 -5.28 -3.74 -8.38
N PHE A 28 -5.57 -4.53 -9.42
CA PHE A 28 -4.77 -4.53 -10.64
C PHE A 28 -4.80 -3.17 -11.35
N GLU A 29 -5.99 -2.55 -11.46
CA GLU A 29 -6.14 -1.24 -12.08
C GLU A 29 -5.39 -0.16 -11.28
N GLU A 30 -5.43 -0.21 -9.94
CA GLU A 30 -4.69 0.72 -9.07
C GLU A 30 -3.18 0.66 -9.32
N MET A 31 -2.61 -0.54 -9.47
CA MET A 31 -1.19 -0.69 -9.86
C MET A 31 -0.89 -0.09 -11.23
N LYS A 32 -1.82 -0.21 -12.20
CA LYS A 32 -1.68 0.42 -13.52
C LYS A 32 -1.76 1.94 -13.44
N LEU A 33 -2.68 2.48 -12.64
CA LEU A 33 -2.79 3.92 -12.40
C LEU A 33 -1.50 4.46 -11.76
N TRP A 34 -0.93 3.72 -10.81
CA TRP A 34 0.38 4.06 -10.23
C TRP A 34 1.47 4.15 -11.30
N CYS A 35 1.54 3.19 -12.23
CA CYS A 35 2.51 3.24 -13.33
C CYS A 35 2.29 4.46 -14.24
N GLN A 36 1.04 4.79 -14.56
CA GLN A 36 0.72 5.95 -15.39
C GLN A 36 1.14 7.26 -14.71
N ALA A 37 0.83 7.41 -13.42
CA ALA A 37 1.14 8.61 -12.65
C ALA A 37 2.66 8.87 -12.51
N HIS A 38 3.46 7.79 -12.45
CA HIS A 38 4.89 7.90 -12.14
C HIS A 38 5.83 7.67 -13.34
N LYS A 39 5.29 7.42 -14.53
CA LYS A 39 6.09 7.26 -15.76
C LYS A 39 7.07 8.41 -16.00
N GLY A 40 6.69 9.64 -15.65
CA GLY A 40 7.54 10.83 -15.80
C GLY A 40 8.85 10.78 -14.99
N LEU A 41 8.89 10.00 -13.90
CA LEU A 41 10.05 9.87 -13.02
C LEU A 41 11.06 8.82 -13.49
N CYS A 42 10.76 8.08 -14.56
CA CYS A 42 11.56 6.96 -15.06
C CYS A 42 12.71 7.42 -15.96
N GLN A 43 13.52 8.37 -15.47
CA GLN A 43 14.64 8.94 -16.23
C GLN A 43 15.98 8.28 -15.89
N GLU A 44 16.18 7.92 -14.62
CA GLU A 44 17.46 7.45 -14.10
C GLU A 44 17.29 6.19 -13.26
N SER A 45 18.35 5.37 -13.25
CA SER A 45 18.47 4.24 -12.33
C SER A 45 18.61 4.74 -10.88
N PRO A 46 18.14 3.96 -9.89
CA PRO A 46 17.53 2.63 -10.05
C PRO A 46 16.01 2.67 -10.30
N PHE A 47 15.37 3.84 -10.21
CA PHE A 47 13.90 3.93 -10.29
C PHE A 47 13.36 3.51 -11.66
N LYS A 48 14.06 3.86 -12.75
CA LYS A 48 13.67 3.42 -14.10
C LYS A 48 13.63 1.89 -14.19
N GLU A 49 14.63 1.19 -13.68
CA GLU A 49 14.71 -0.28 -13.74
C GLU A 49 13.64 -0.94 -12.88
N PHE A 50 13.46 -0.45 -11.64
CA PHE A 50 12.37 -0.86 -10.77
C PHE A 50 11.00 -0.73 -11.47
N PHE A 51 10.75 0.42 -12.09
CA PHE A 51 9.51 0.68 -12.80
C PHE A 51 9.31 -0.25 -14.00
N ASP A 52 10.37 -0.46 -14.80
CA ASP A 52 10.30 -1.32 -15.98
C ASP A 52 10.02 -2.79 -15.59
N GLU A 53 10.63 -3.29 -14.50
CA GLU A 53 10.37 -4.64 -13.97
C GLU A 53 8.92 -4.78 -13.46
N VAL A 54 8.43 -3.83 -12.66
CA VAL A 54 7.03 -3.80 -12.19
C VAL A 54 6.06 -3.76 -13.37
N LYS A 55 6.31 -2.88 -14.34
CA LYS A 55 5.44 -2.70 -15.50
C LYS A 55 5.39 -3.96 -16.36
N SER A 56 6.51 -4.67 -16.52
CA SER A 56 6.56 -5.92 -17.28
C SER A 56 5.58 -6.97 -16.74
N ILE A 57 5.44 -7.06 -15.42
CA ILE A 57 4.46 -7.97 -14.79
C ILE A 57 3.03 -7.50 -15.09
N LEU A 58 2.75 -6.21 -14.97
CA LEU A 58 1.41 -5.65 -15.20
C LEU A 58 0.97 -5.68 -16.67
N ASP A 59 1.90 -5.73 -17.62
CA ASP A 59 1.60 -5.82 -19.05
C ASP A 59 0.95 -7.18 -19.41
N GLY A 60 1.10 -8.20 -18.56
CA GLY A 60 0.42 -9.50 -18.68
C GLY A 60 -1.11 -9.45 -18.52
N GLY A 61 -1.66 -8.35 -17.98
CA GLY A 61 -3.11 -8.12 -17.89
C GLY A 61 -3.80 -8.71 -16.66
N THR A 62 -3.11 -9.59 -15.93
CA THR A 62 -3.50 -10.12 -14.61
C THR A 62 -2.23 -10.32 -13.78
N VAL A 63 -2.36 -10.43 -12.46
CA VAL A 63 -1.24 -10.76 -11.57
C VAL A 63 -1.56 -12.05 -10.84
N THR A 64 -0.80 -13.10 -11.14
CA THR A 64 -0.83 -14.38 -10.44
C THR A 64 -0.13 -14.30 -9.09
N SER A 65 -0.28 -15.33 -8.26
CA SER A 65 0.43 -15.40 -6.98
C SER A 65 1.95 -15.44 -7.15
N GLU A 66 2.45 -16.10 -8.21
CA GLU A 66 3.89 -16.16 -8.52
C GLU A 66 4.42 -14.78 -8.93
N GLU A 67 3.69 -14.08 -9.79
CA GLU A 67 4.01 -12.71 -10.21
C GLU A 67 3.94 -11.71 -9.03
N LEU A 68 3.02 -11.93 -8.09
CA LEU A 68 2.96 -11.13 -6.86
C LEU A 68 4.18 -11.36 -5.97
N ASP A 69 4.67 -12.59 -5.87
CA ASP A 69 5.90 -12.88 -5.13
C ASP A 69 7.14 -12.33 -5.86
N GLU A 70 7.13 -12.33 -7.19
CA GLU A 70 8.13 -11.63 -8.01
C GLU A 70 8.11 -10.12 -7.75
N MET A 71 6.94 -9.48 -7.70
CA MET A 71 6.81 -8.06 -7.33
C MET A 71 7.39 -7.78 -5.93
N LYS A 72 7.14 -8.64 -4.95
CA LYS A 72 7.74 -8.50 -3.60
C LYS A 72 9.26 -8.63 -3.65
N ALA A 73 9.79 -9.53 -4.47
CA ALA A 73 11.23 -9.68 -4.67
C ALA A 73 11.85 -8.43 -5.32
N ILE A 74 11.18 -7.85 -6.32
CA ILE A 74 11.57 -6.59 -6.96
C ILE A 74 11.58 -5.44 -5.94
N LEU A 75 10.53 -5.30 -5.12
CA LEU A 75 10.49 -4.30 -4.05
C LEU A 75 11.69 -4.45 -3.10
N LYS A 76 11.98 -5.67 -2.64
CA LYS A 76 13.10 -5.94 -1.75
C LYS A 76 14.46 -5.64 -2.40
N LYS A 77 14.62 -5.94 -3.69
CA LYS A 77 15.84 -5.68 -4.46
C LYS A 77 16.21 -4.19 -4.47
N TYR A 78 15.21 -3.31 -4.63
CA TYR A 78 15.45 -1.87 -4.78
C TYR A 78 15.29 -1.05 -3.49
N GLU A 79 14.86 -1.68 -2.39
CA GLU A 79 14.52 -1.00 -1.14
C GLU A 79 15.67 -0.16 -0.56
N SER A 80 16.89 -0.71 -0.52
CA SER A 80 18.04 -0.01 0.06
C SER A 80 18.47 1.23 -0.73
N GLU A 81 18.10 1.32 -2.01
CA GLU A 81 18.45 2.45 -2.87
C GLU A 81 17.31 3.46 -3.00
N LEU A 82 16.06 2.97 -3.03
CA LEU A 82 14.87 3.81 -3.25
C LEU A 82 14.22 4.30 -1.95
N SER A 83 14.40 3.60 -0.83
CA SER A 83 13.83 3.97 0.48
C SER A 83 14.89 3.94 1.59
N VAL A 84 15.86 4.85 1.48
CA VAL A 84 17.06 4.90 2.34
C VAL A 84 16.76 5.31 3.79
N SER A 85 15.61 5.94 4.07
CA SER A 85 15.30 6.50 5.39
C SER A 85 13.95 6.02 5.94
N GLU A 86 13.95 5.46 7.15
CA GLU A 86 12.74 5.05 7.87
C GLU A 86 12.16 6.20 8.73
N THR A 87 11.84 7.31 8.08
CA THR A 87 11.24 8.47 8.77
C THR A 87 9.73 8.30 8.94
N VAL A 88 9.11 9.16 9.75
CA VAL A 88 7.64 9.22 9.91
C VAL A 88 6.98 9.46 8.55
N GLU A 89 7.51 10.36 7.73
CA GLU A 89 7.02 10.65 6.39
C GLU A 89 7.06 9.40 5.49
N SER A 90 8.16 8.63 5.54
CA SER A 90 8.27 7.37 4.77
C SER A 90 7.19 6.35 5.17
N ARG A 91 6.84 6.31 6.46
CA ARG A 91 5.80 5.43 6.98
C ARG A 91 4.41 5.92 6.63
N ILE A 92 4.17 7.24 6.59
CA ILE A 92 2.91 7.80 6.11
C ILE A 92 2.75 7.51 4.61
N GLN A 93 3.82 7.61 3.82
CA GLN A 93 3.80 7.22 2.41
C GLN A 93 3.43 5.73 2.26
N MET A 94 4.05 4.83 3.02
CA MET A 94 3.63 3.42 3.00
C MET A 94 2.16 3.23 3.38
N LEU A 95 1.70 3.90 4.45
CA LEU A 95 0.31 3.83 4.89
C LEU A 95 -0.67 4.33 3.82
N GLN A 96 -0.32 5.43 3.12
CA GLN A 96 -1.09 5.92 1.98
C GLN A 96 -1.18 4.87 0.88
N GLY A 97 -0.07 4.21 0.55
CA GLY A 97 -0.06 3.11 -0.41
C GLY A 97 -0.97 1.95 0.00
N ILE A 98 -0.92 1.54 1.27
CA ILE A 98 -1.81 0.49 1.80
C ILE A 98 -3.27 0.91 1.67
N CYS A 99 -3.60 2.16 2.01
CA CYS A 99 -4.96 2.70 1.86
C CYS A 99 -5.42 2.71 0.40
N TYR A 100 -4.56 3.09 -0.56
CA TYR A 100 -4.87 2.97 -1.99
C TYR A 100 -5.18 1.53 -2.39
N GLY A 101 -4.34 0.59 -1.97
CA GLY A 101 -4.54 -0.83 -2.28
C GLY A 101 -5.88 -1.37 -1.76
N ILE A 102 -6.25 -1.04 -0.53
CA ILE A 102 -7.52 -1.49 0.08
C ILE A 102 -8.72 -0.77 -0.54
N LEU A 103 -8.61 0.53 -0.84
CA LEU A 103 -9.68 1.32 -1.48
C LEU A 103 -9.87 1.00 -2.96
N ALA A 104 -8.95 0.26 -3.57
CA ALA A 104 -9.05 -0.14 -4.97
C ALA A 104 -10.27 -1.04 -5.23
N ASP A 105 -10.72 -1.75 -4.19
CA ASP A 105 -11.93 -2.55 -4.22
C ASP A 105 -13.15 -1.79 -3.69
N GLU A 106 -14.33 -2.15 -4.21
CA GLU A 106 -15.60 -1.56 -3.75
C GLU A 106 -15.95 -1.97 -2.33
N GLN A 107 -15.43 -3.10 -1.83
CA GLN A 107 -15.70 -3.64 -0.49
C GLN A 107 -14.42 -3.85 0.29
N ILE A 108 -14.35 -3.28 1.49
CA ILE A 108 -13.28 -3.58 2.44
C ILE A 108 -13.62 -4.86 3.18
N ASN A 109 -12.73 -5.84 3.14
CA ASN A 109 -12.93 -7.12 3.82
C ASN A 109 -12.05 -7.25 5.07
N LYS A 110 -12.42 -8.18 5.95
CA LYS A 110 -11.72 -8.42 7.23
C LYS A 110 -10.24 -8.79 7.09
N TYR A 111 -9.82 -9.40 5.97
CA TYR A 111 -8.43 -9.80 5.76
C TYR A 111 -7.54 -8.58 5.48
N GLU A 112 -8.04 -7.61 4.72
CA GLU A 112 -7.38 -6.33 4.46
C GLU A 112 -7.18 -5.54 5.76
N ILE A 113 -8.22 -5.48 6.60
CA ILE A 113 -8.17 -4.85 7.92
C ILE A 113 -7.18 -5.57 8.85
N TYR A 114 -7.20 -6.89 8.88
CA TYR A 114 -6.23 -7.68 9.64
C TYR A 114 -4.79 -7.41 9.21
N VAL A 115 -4.53 -7.35 7.90
CA VAL A 115 -3.19 -7.09 7.36
C VAL A 115 -2.73 -5.68 7.65
N LEU A 116 -3.58 -4.67 7.51
CA LEU A 116 -3.24 -3.30 7.89
C LEU A 116 -2.96 -3.19 9.40
N LYS A 117 -3.77 -3.84 10.25
CA LYS A 117 -3.51 -3.88 11.70
C LYS A 117 -2.17 -4.54 12.01
N LYS A 118 -1.88 -5.68 11.39
CA LYS A 118 -0.59 -6.36 11.52
C LYS A 118 0.57 -5.46 11.08
N TRP A 119 0.43 -4.74 9.98
CA TRP A 119 1.44 -3.80 9.52
C TRP A 119 1.73 -2.70 10.56
N LEU A 120 0.68 -2.13 11.17
CA LEU A 120 0.84 -1.14 12.24
C LEU A 120 1.53 -1.73 13.47
N GLU A 121 1.19 -2.97 13.84
CA GLU A 121 1.83 -3.70 14.92
C GLU A 121 3.29 -4.10 14.62
N GLU A 122 3.67 -4.27 13.36
CA GLU A 122 5.08 -4.44 12.96
C GLU A 122 5.85 -3.12 13.05
N ASN A 123 5.15 -1.98 12.99
CA ASN A 123 5.70 -0.63 13.06
C ASN A 123 5.40 0.05 14.43
N LYS A 124 5.52 -0.68 15.54
CA LYS A 124 5.13 -0.22 16.90
C LYS A 124 5.70 1.13 17.31
N THR A 125 6.90 1.46 16.84
CA THR A 125 7.56 2.75 17.11
C THR A 125 6.75 3.95 16.59
N MET A 126 5.88 3.74 15.60
CA MET A 126 5.03 4.76 14.99
C MET A 126 3.64 4.86 15.64
N LEU A 127 3.19 3.84 16.39
CA LEU A 127 1.84 3.80 16.98
C LEU A 127 1.54 4.92 17.98
N GLY A 128 2.57 5.61 18.49
CA GLY A 128 2.42 6.79 19.33
C GLY A 128 2.15 8.08 18.56
N LEU A 129 2.27 8.06 17.23
CA LEU A 129 2.23 9.23 16.36
C LEU A 129 0.99 9.22 15.48
N SER A 130 0.49 10.42 15.16
CA SER A 130 -0.54 10.57 14.13
C SER A 130 0.08 10.37 12.73
N PRO A 131 -0.63 9.71 11.79
CA PRO A 131 -2.00 9.19 11.89
C PRO A 131 -2.11 7.72 12.34
N PHE A 132 -0.98 7.08 12.70
CA PHE A 132 -0.92 5.65 13.01
C PHE A 132 -1.69 5.29 14.28
N LYS A 133 -1.65 6.16 15.29
CA LYS A 133 -2.37 5.98 16.55
C LYS A 133 -3.87 5.89 16.32
N GLU A 134 -4.43 6.87 15.60
CA GLU A 134 -5.86 6.93 15.30
C GLU A 134 -6.27 5.78 14.39
N MET A 135 -5.45 5.45 13.38
CA MET A 135 -5.68 4.28 12.51
C MET A 135 -5.77 2.99 13.33
N HIS A 136 -4.82 2.77 14.23
CA HIS A 136 -4.80 1.56 15.06
C HIS A 136 -6.01 1.48 15.99
N ALA A 137 -6.48 2.61 16.54
CA ALA A 137 -7.69 2.64 17.35
C ALA A 137 -8.92 2.24 16.54
N ILE A 138 -9.14 2.85 15.37
CA ILE A 138 -10.27 2.54 14.48
C ILE A 138 -10.26 1.05 14.10
N LEU A 139 -9.10 0.51 13.70
CA LEU A 139 -8.99 -0.89 13.32
C LEU A 139 -9.18 -1.85 14.50
N THR A 140 -8.85 -1.43 15.72
CA THR A 140 -9.10 -2.25 16.91
C THR A 140 -10.60 -2.35 17.17
N ASP A 141 -11.31 -1.23 17.09
CA ASP A 141 -12.75 -1.15 17.31
C ASP A 141 -13.52 -1.98 16.26
N VAL A 142 -13.18 -1.80 14.96
CA VAL A 142 -13.81 -2.55 13.86
C VAL A 142 -13.55 -4.06 13.94
N MET A 143 -12.47 -4.50 14.58
CA MET A 143 -12.15 -5.92 14.69
C MET A 143 -12.73 -6.60 15.93
N GLU A 144 -13.39 -5.87 16.85
CA GLU A 144 -13.88 -6.44 18.11
C GLU A 144 -14.92 -7.55 17.92
N ASP A 145 -15.84 -7.39 16.96
CA ASP A 145 -16.90 -8.36 16.68
C ASP A 145 -16.51 -9.41 15.61
N GLY A 146 -15.33 -9.24 15.00
CA GLY A 146 -14.75 -10.14 13.99
C GLY A 146 -15.33 -10.02 12.58
N GLN A 147 -16.15 -9.00 12.32
CA GLN A 147 -16.74 -8.69 11.01
C GLN A 147 -16.49 -7.21 10.67
N VAL A 148 -16.76 -6.83 9.43
CA VAL A 148 -16.75 -5.41 9.03
C VAL A 148 -18.14 -5.12 8.51
N ASP A 149 -18.93 -4.36 9.27
CA ASP A 149 -20.27 -3.96 8.88
C ASP A 149 -20.26 -2.74 7.94
N ILE A 150 -21.42 -2.38 7.39
CA ILE A 150 -21.57 -1.27 6.42
C ILE A 150 -21.18 0.09 7.05
N LYS A 151 -21.45 0.27 8.35
CA LYS A 151 -21.14 1.51 9.06
C LYS A 151 -19.64 1.61 9.29
N GLU A 152 -19.02 0.53 9.76
CA GLU A 152 -17.57 0.41 10.00
C GLU A 152 -16.79 0.59 8.70
N GLU A 153 -17.22 -0.06 7.62
CA GLU A 153 -16.63 0.09 6.30
C GLU A 153 -16.68 1.56 5.84
N LYS A 154 -17.81 2.25 6.05
CA LYS A 154 -17.95 3.66 5.69
C LYS A 154 -17.03 4.56 6.52
N GLU A 155 -16.89 4.29 7.81
CA GLU A 155 -15.98 5.01 8.71
C GLU A 155 -14.52 4.80 8.31
N LEU A 156 -14.13 3.57 8.00
CA LEU A 156 -12.81 3.20 7.48
C LEU A 156 -12.51 3.90 6.16
N LYS A 157 -13.42 3.83 5.17
CA LYS A 157 -13.25 4.51 3.87
C LYS A 157 -13.06 6.01 4.05
N LYS A 158 -13.86 6.63 4.93
CA LYS A 158 -13.72 8.06 5.22
C LYS A 158 -12.33 8.37 5.77
N TYR A 159 -11.86 7.59 6.75
CA TYR A 159 -10.57 7.83 7.36
C TYR A 159 -9.41 7.56 6.40
N PHE A 160 -9.47 6.50 5.60
CA PHE A 160 -8.48 6.21 4.56
C PHE A 160 -8.36 7.38 3.57
N LEU A 161 -9.49 7.95 3.12
CA LEU A 161 -9.49 9.14 2.27
C LEU A 161 -8.89 10.38 2.94
N GLU A 162 -8.95 10.50 4.27
CA GLU A 162 -8.26 11.56 5.02
C GLU A 162 -6.74 11.34 5.03
N ILE A 163 -6.28 10.09 5.21
CA ILE A 163 -4.86 9.72 5.12
C ILE A 163 -4.26 10.07 3.75
N LEU A 164 -5.01 9.81 2.67
CA LEU A 164 -4.55 10.08 1.30
C LEU A 164 -4.32 11.58 1.02
N LYS A 165 -4.92 12.47 1.82
CA LYS A 165 -4.78 13.93 1.69
C LYS A 165 -3.58 14.50 2.45
N LEU A 166 -2.91 13.69 3.28
CA LEU A 166 -1.75 14.16 4.04
C LEU A 166 -0.59 14.51 3.10
N GLU A 167 -0.05 15.72 3.26
CA GLU A 167 1.12 16.17 2.52
C GLU A 167 2.39 15.71 3.24
N VAL A 168 3.05 14.70 2.65
CA VAL A 168 4.30 14.07 3.10
C VAL A 168 5.23 13.75 1.93
#